data_AF-A0A2T6KN41-F1
#
_entry.id   AF-A0A2T6KN41-F1
#
_cell.length_a   1.000
_cell.length_b   1.000
_cell.length_c   1.000
_cell.angle_alpha   90.00
_cell.angle_beta   90.00
_cell.angle_gamma   90.00
#
_symmetry.space_group_name_H-M   'P 1'
#
loop_
_entity.id
_entity.type
_entity.pdbx_description
1 polymer ?
#
loop_
_entity_poly.entity_id
_entity_poly.type
_entity_poly.pdbx_seq_one_letter_code
_entity_poly.pdbx_strand_id
1 'polypeptide(L)'
;MNCDSNWIDNQALSLESVFTGDYKSKITTTHGIYYSCLTVHDLLNRACIRYASTMEGRIQATRIFMNYPKKTSILIEPTEIGAFPTMSYQHAECVWLFNHHFHVKELDKGKSLVTFRNGTSLTVHVSKHALLKQQHRLHFTLDTYRIIQRDKKRYIANDDE
;
A
#
# COMPACT_ATOMS: atom_id res chain seq x y z
N MET A 1 -22.23 6.77 5.09
CA MET A 1 -20.87 6.63 4.50
C MET A 1 -20.19 5.51 5.28
N ASN A 2 -19.93 4.35 4.66
CA ASN A 2 -19.40 3.20 5.41
C ASN A 2 -17.95 3.51 5.85
N CYS A 3 -17.70 3.51 7.16
CA CYS A 3 -16.50 4.06 7.79
C CYS A 3 -15.25 3.18 7.69
N ASP A 4 -15.36 1.95 7.21
CA ASP A 4 -14.28 0.96 7.26
C ASP A 4 -12.99 1.38 6.54
N SER A 5 -13.11 2.18 5.48
CA SER A 5 -11.92 2.72 4.79
C SER A 5 -11.12 3.70 5.66
N ASN A 6 -11.63 4.12 6.83
CA ASN A 6 -10.88 4.93 7.80
C ASN A 6 -9.71 4.15 8.40
N TRP A 7 -9.77 2.82 8.43
CA TRP A 7 -8.64 1.96 8.82
C TRP A 7 -7.53 1.87 7.76
N ILE A 8 -7.74 2.46 6.58
CA ILE A 8 -6.69 2.61 5.57
C ILE A 8 -6.00 3.96 5.82
N ASP A 9 -5.15 3.98 6.84
CA ASP A 9 -4.40 5.13 7.32
C ASP A 9 -2.91 4.76 7.54
N ASN A 10 -2.17 5.61 8.26
CA ASN A 10 -0.75 5.39 8.58
C ASN A 10 -0.49 4.29 9.63
N GLN A 11 -1.54 3.62 10.12
CA GLN A 11 -1.45 2.47 11.00
C GLN A 11 -1.73 1.16 10.27
N ALA A 12 -2.19 1.20 9.03
CA ALA A 12 -2.44 0.03 8.21
C ALA A 12 -1.12 -0.69 7.87
N LEU A 13 -1.05 -1.99 8.15
CA LEU A 13 0.12 -2.83 7.86
C LEU A 13 -0.11 -3.68 6.61
N SER A 14 -1.29 -4.31 6.50
CA SER A 14 -1.67 -5.12 5.34
C SER A 14 -3.16 -5.09 5.07
N LEU A 15 -3.53 -5.29 3.81
CA LEU A 15 -4.91 -5.45 3.36
C LEU A 15 -5.00 -6.65 2.40
N GLU A 16 -5.91 -7.58 2.68
CA GLU A 16 -6.09 -8.79 1.87
C GLU A 16 -7.57 -9.20 1.77
N SER A 17 -7.89 -9.96 0.73
CA SER A 17 -9.23 -10.50 0.55
C SER A 17 -9.50 -11.64 1.53
N VAL A 18 -10.72 -11.72 2.05
CA VAL A 18 -11.22 -12.88 2.80
C VAL A 18 -12.59 -13.26 2.29
N PHE A 19 -13.01 -14.49 2.54
CA PHE A 19 -14.31 -15.01 2.09
C PHE A 19 -14.98 -15.74 3.25
N THR A 20 -15.21 -15.01 4.34
CA THR A 20 -15.75 -15.56 5.60
C THR A 20 -17.03 -14.84 5.98
N GLY A 21 -18.17 -15.52 5.87
CA GLY A 21 -19.48 -14.89 6.03
C GLY A 21 -19.68 -13.76 5.03
N ASP A 22 -20.13 -12.59 5.51
CA ASP A 22 -20.33 -11.39 4.68
C ASP A 22 -19.03 -10.58 4.46
N TYR A 23 -17.94 -10.94 5.13
CA TYR A 23 -16.67 -10.21 5.04
C TYR A 23 -15.92 -10.56 3.75
N LYS A 24 -15.47 -9.51 3.07
CA LYS A 24 -14.73 -9.58 1.80
C LYS A 24 -13.27 -9.18 1.92
N SER A 25 -12.90 -8.53 3.02
CA SER A 25 -11.54 -8.06 3.25
C SER A 25 -11.16 -8.05 4.73
N LYS A 26 -9.86 -8.16 4.97
CA LYS A 26 -9.23 -8.07 6.29
C LYS A 26 -8.15 -6.99 6.26
N ILE A 27 -8.24 -6.06 7.20
CA ILE A 27 -7.30 -4.97 7.41
C ILE A 27 -6.51 -5.27 8.67
N THR A 28 -5.21 -5.47 8.55
CA THR A 28 -4.31 -5.59 9.70
C THR A 28 -3.68 -4.23 9.95
N THR A 29 -3.80 -3.71 11.16
CA THR A 29 -3.18 -2.46 11.59
C THR A 29 -2.22 -2.70 12.76
N THR A 30 -1.52 -1.65 13.20
CA THR A 30 -0.71 -1.67 14.42
C THR A 30 -1.53 -1.90 15.70
N HIS A 31 -2.84 -1.64 15.66
CA HIS A 31 -3.74 -1.72 16.82
C HIS A 31 -4.64 -2.96 16.82
N GLY A 32 -4.71 -3.70 15.72
CA GLY A 32 -5.57 -4.88 15.64
C GLY A 32 -5.92 -5.31 14.23
N ILE A 33 -6.84 -6.26 14.14
CA ILE A 33 -7.35 -6.81 12.88
C ILE A 33 -8.83 -6.42 12.77
N TYR A 34 -9.20 -5.89 11.61
CA TYR A 34 -10.56 -5.47 11.29
C TYR A 34 -11.03 -6.17 10.03
N TYR A 35 -12.32 -6.52 9.99
CA TYR A 35 -12.95 -7.15 8.82
C TYR A 35 -13.98 -6.21 8.21
N SER A 36 -14.11 -6.23 6.89
CA SER A 36 -15.08 -5.38 6.18
C SER A 36 -15.84 -6.16 5.11
N CYS A 37 -17.11 -5.79 4.92
CA CYS A 37 -17.94 -6.29 3.82
C CYS A 37 -17.59 -5.62 2.47
N LEU A 38 -16.69 -4.64 2.47
CA LEU A 38 -16.16 -4.01 1.27
C LEU A 38 -15.00 -4.83 0.68
N THR A 39 -14.84 -4.78 -0.64
CA THR A 39 -13.69 -5.42 -1.29
C THR A 39 -12.40 -4.64 -1.02
N VAL A 40 -11.25 -5.29 -1.18
CA VAL A 40 -9.93 -4.64 -1.15
C VAL A 40 -9.88 -3.44 -2.10
N HIS A 41 -10.42 -3.60 -3.31
CA HIS A 41 -10.48 -2.52 -4.30
C HIS A 41 -11.34 -1.35 -3.81
N ASP A 42 -12.53 -1.61 -3.25
CA ASP A 42 -13.40 -0.56 -2.74
C ASP A 42 -12.75 0.22 -1.58
N LEU A 43 -12.09 -0.48 -0.65
CA LEU A 43 -11.39 0.14 0.47
C LEU A 43 -10.26 1.05 0.00
N LEU A 44 -9.39 0.54 -0.88
CA LEU A 44 -8.28 1.32 -1.43
C LEU A 44 -8.77 2.50 -2.26
N ASN A 45 -9.79 2.31 -3.10
CA ASN A 45 -10.35 3.38 -3.91
C ASN A 45 -10.98 4.48 -3.04
N ARG A 46 -11.75 4.13 -2.00
CA ARG A 46 -12.30 5.10 -1.04
C ARG A 46 -11.21 5.84 -0.28
N ALA A 47 -10.16 5.13 0.14
CA ALA A 47 -9.02 5.75 0.81
C ALA A 47 -8.32 6.77 -0.12
N CYS A 48 -8.12 6.41 -1.39
CA CYS A 48 -7.56 7.31 -2.40
C CYS A 48 -8.43 8.56 -2.61
N ILE A 49 -9.77 8.38 -2.67
CA ILE A 49 -10.75 9.45 -2.89
C ILE A 49 -10.73 10.46 -1.74
N ARG A 50 -10.44 10.02 -0.51
CA ARG A 50 -10.25 10.93 0.64
C ARG A 50 -9.17 11.99 0.37
N TYR A 51 -8.18 11.66 -0.44
CA TYR A 51 -7.10 12.55 -0.86
C TYR A 51 -7.28 13.05 -2.31
N ALA A 52 -8.53 13.17 -2.75
CA ALA A 52 -8.95 13.76 -4.03
C ALA A 52 -8.43 13.05 -5.31
N SER A 53 -8.28 11.72 -5.30
CA SER A 53 -7.99 10.95 -6.52
C SER A 53 -8.50 9.52 -6.44
N THR A 54 -8.73 8.85 -7.56
CA THR A 54 -9.11 7.43 -7.56
C THR A 54 -7.90 6.52 -7.41
N MET A 55 -8.12 5.26 -7.04
CA MET A 55 -7.05 4.25 -7.02
C MET A 55 -6.42 4.09 -8.40
N GLU A 56 -7.23 3.99 -9.46
CA GLU A 56 -6.74 3.83 -10.83
C GLU A 56 -5.93 5.06 -11.28
N GLY A 57 -6.40 6.28 -11.00
CA GLY A 57 -5.67 7.51 -11.34
C GLY A 57 -4.28 7.57 -10.68
N ARG A 58 -4.18 7.15 -9.41
CA ARG A 58 -2.90 7.06 -8.69
C ARG A 58 -1.98 5.98 -9.28
N ILE A 59 -2.52 4.81 -9.58
CA ILE A 59 -1.77 3.72 -10.24
C ILE A 59 -1.21 4.22 -11.58
N GLN A 60 -2.04 4.85 -12.41
CA GLN A 60 -1.63 5.36 -13.72
C GLN A 60 -0.53 6.42 -13.60
N ALA A 61 -0.70 7.39 -12.68
CA ALA A 61 0.31 8.40 -12.43
C ALA A 61 1.66 7.77 -12.00
N THR A 62 1.64 6.83 -11.04
CA THR A 62 2.86 6.14 -10.58
C THR A 62 3.48 5.28 -11.70
N ARG A 63 2.68 4.62 -12.55
CA ARG A 63 3.18 3.86 -13.70
C ARG A 63 3.97 4.73 -14.67
N ILE A 64 3.40 5.87 -15.05
CA ILE A 64 4.01 6.82 -16.00
C ILE A 64 5.27 7.43 -15.38
N PHE A 65 5.14 7.95 -14.16
CA PHE A 65 6.20 8.72 -13.52
C PHE A 65 7.41 7.85 -13.13
N MET A 66 7.18 6.62 -12.63
CA MET A 66 8.24 5.73 -12.17
C MET A 66 8.67 4.68 -13.21
N ASN A 67 8.01 4.60 -14.36
CA ASN A 67 8.19 3.55 -15.37
C ASN A 67 8.04 2.13 -14.79
N TYR A 68 6.99 1.88 -13.99
CA TYR A 68 6.70 0.60 -13.35
C TYR A 68 5.47 -0.08 -13.99
N PRO A 69 5.61 -0.83 -15.09
CA PRO A 69 4.46 -1.29 -15.88
C PRO A 69 3.60 -2.36 -15.21
N LYS A 70 4.12 -3.05 -14.19
CA LYS A 70 3.43 -4.17 -13.50
C LYS A 70 3.62 -4.08 -11.99
N LYS A 71 2.60 -4.54 -11.25
CA LYS A 71 2.56 -4.55 -9.77
C LYS A 71 2.92 -3.18 -9.18
N THR A 72 2.36 -2.14 -9.79
CA THR A 72 2.61 -0.74 -9.43
C THR A 72 2.11 -0.48 -8.02
N SER A 73 2.90 0.20 -7.21
CA SER A 73 2.48 0.74 -5.93
C SER A 73 1.37 1.79 -6.11
N ILE A 74 0.56 1.96 -5.07
CA ILE A 74 -0.40 3.04 -4.93
C ILE A 74 0.09 4.02 -3.87
N LEU A 75 -0.05 5.32 -4.16
CA LEU A 75 0.19 6.40 -3.20
C LEU A 75 -1.15 6.97 -2.76
N ILE A 76 -1.66 6.51 -1.61
CA ILE A 76 -2.99 6.84 -1.09
C ILE A 76 -3.01 8.30 -0.65
N GLU A 77 -2.16 8.64 0.32
CA GLU A 77 -1.80 10.01 0.67
C GLU A 77 -0.43 10.28 0.05
N PRO A 78 -0.34 11.13 -0.99
CA PRO A 78 0.94 11.42 -1.62
C PRO A 78 1.94 11.91 -0.56
N THR A 79 3.07 11.21 -0.44
CA THR A 79 4.17 11.37 0.54
C THR A 79 4.07 10.65 1.88
N GLU A 80 2.89 10.22 2.32
CA GLU A 80 2.75 9.64 3.67
C GLU A 80 2.33 8.18 3.65
N ILE A 81 1.33 7.83 2.83
CA ILE A 81 0.70 6.52 2.86
C ILE A 81 0.76 5.90 1.47
N GLY A 82 1.39 4.75 1.38
CA GLY A 82 1.40 3.98 0.15
C GLY A 82 1.44 2.49 0.41
N ALA A 83 1.02 1.72 -0.59
CA ALA A 83 1.02 0.27 -0.51
C ALA A 83 1.45 -0.34 -1.84
N PHE A 84 2.00 -1.55 -1.81
CA PHE A 84 2.30 -2.32 -3.01
C PHE A 84 1.58 -3.68 -2.97
N PRO A 85 1.14 -4.20 -4.13
CA PRO A 85 0.55 -5.52 -4.19
C PRO A 85 1.67 -6.58 -4.25
N THR A 86 1.54 -7.66 -3.48
CA THR A 86 2.50 -8.78 -3.50
C THR A 86 2.48 -9.50 -4.86
N MET A 87 1.33 -9.54 -5.51
CA MET A 87 1.12 -10.13 -6.84
C MET A 87 0.24 -9.25 -7.72
N SER A 88 -0.45 -9.81 -8.72
CA SER A 88 -1.46 -9.04 -9.46
C SER A 88 -2.59 -8.68 -8.51
N TYR A 89 -3.02 -7.41 -8.47
CA TYR A 89 -4.12 -7.00 -7.59
C TYR A 89 -5.48 -7.61 -7.95
N GLN A 90 -5.58 -8.22 -9.14
CA GLN A 90 -6.74 -8.99 -9.57
C GLN A 90 -6.73 -10.42 -9.02
N HIS A 91 -5.61 -10.87 -8.45
CA HIS A 91 -5.49 -12.21 -7.87
C HIS A 91 -6.08 -12.26 -6.47
N ALA A 92 -6.85 -13.30 -6.14
CA ALA A 92 -7.56 -13.42 -4.87
C ALA A 92 -6.61 -13.43 -3.65
N GLU A 93 -5.45 -14.07 -3.79
CA GLU A 93 -4.39 -14.13 -2.76
C GLU A 93 -3.49 -12.87 -2.72
N CYS A 94 -3.84 -11.82 -3.47
CA CYS A 94 -3.06 -10.59 -3.41
C CYS A 94 -3.20 -9.92 -2.06
N VAL A 95 -2.06 -9.67 -1.44
CA VAL A 95 -1.95 -8.86 -0.23
C VAL A 95 -1.36 -7.51 -0.62
N TRP A 96 -1.94 -6.44 -0.11
CA TRP A 96 -1.34 -5.12 -0.17
C TRP A 96 -0.55 -4.88 1.11
N LEU A 97 0.75 -4.62 0.98
CA LEU A 97 1.63 -4.29 2.10
C LEU A 97 1.88 -2.78 2.09
N PHE A 98 1.63 -2.15 3.24
CA PHE A 98 1.78 -0.71 3.42
C PHE A 98 3.25 -0.33 3.68
N ASN A 99 3.57 0.96 3.58
CA ASN A 99 4.92 1.53 3.65
C ASN A 99 5.58 1.50 5.05
N HIS A 100 5.22 0.52 5.88
CA HIS A 100 5.94 0.22 7.11
C HIS A 100 7.18 -0.62 6.83
N HIS A 101 8.20 -0.45 7.67
CA HIS A 101 9.34 -1.34 7.67
C HIS A 101 8.95 -2.74 8.18
N PHE A 102 9.38 -3.75 7.45
CA PHE A 102 9.22 -5.15 7.80
C PHE A 102 10.46 -5.96 7.42
N HIS A 103 10.63 -7.10 8.07
CA HIS A 103 11.61 -8.12 7.71
C HIS A 103 10.93 -9.25 6.93
N VAL A 104 11.69 -9.91 6.06
CA VAL A 104 11.21 -11.03 5.25
C VAL A 104 12.08 -12.25 5.48
N LYS A 105 11.45 -13.34 5.93
CA LYS A 105 12.05 -14.67 6.02
C LYS A 105 11.45 -15.55 4.93
N GLU A 106 12.29 -16.19 4.12
CA GLU A 106 11.82 -17.21 3.18
C GLU A 106 11.44 -18.47 3.96
N LEU A 107 10.24 -18.99 3.72
CA LEU A 107 9.74 -20.22 4.35
C LEU A 107 9.89 -21.40 3.40
N ASP A 108 9.62 -21.18 2.11
CA ASP A 108 9.75 -22.15 1.02
C ASP A 108 9.87 -21.39 -0.31
N LYS A 109 10.16 -22.09 -1.41
CA LYS A 109 10.23 -21.52 -2.75
C LYS A 109 8.92 -20.81 -3.10
N GLY A 110 8.99 -19.48 -3.22
CA GLY A 110 7.83 -18.67 -3.53
C GLY A 110 6.88 -18.41 -2.36
N LYS A 111 7.30 -18.68 -1.11
CA LYS A 111 6.51 -18.43 0.10
C LYS A 111 7.38 -17.76 1.17
N SER A 112 6.89 -16.66 1.74
CA SER A 112 7.65 -15.87 2.70
C SER A 112 6.81 -15.45 3.90
N LEU A 113 7.46 -15.32 5.06
CA LEU A 113 6.93 -14.68 6.25
C LEU A 113 7.38 -13.22 6.27
N VAL A 114 6.42 -12.31 6.33
CA VAL A 114 6.62 -10.88 6.55
C VAL A 114 6.39 -10.60 8.03
N THR A 115 7.33 -9.94 8.69
CA THR A 115 7.22 -9.55 10.11
C THR A 115 7.46 -8.05 10.25
N PHE A 116 6.45 -7.32 10.72
CA PHE A 116 6.53 -5.89 11.01
C PHE A 116 7.25 -5.63 12.34
N ARG A 117 7.70 -4.38 12.55
CA ARG A 117 8.44 -3.98 13.77
C ARG A 117 7.68 -4.23 15.08
N ASN A 118 6.35 -4.19 15.05
CA ASN A 118 5.51 -4.45 16.22
C ASN A 118 5.31 -5.96 16.49
N GLY A 119 5.98 -6.85 15.76
CA GLY A 119 5.86 -8.30 15.90
C GLY A 119 4.70 -8.90 15.11
N THR A 120 3.78 -8.10 14.57
CA THR A 120 2.72 -8.59 13.67
C THR A 120 3.36 -9.27 12.46
N SER A 121 2.85 -10.43 12.08
CA SER A 121 3.36 -11.16 10.94
C SER A 121 2.26 -11.80 10.10
N LEU A 122 2.57 -12.03 8.83
CA LEU A 122 1.72 -12.72 7.89
C LEU A 122 2.56 -13.51 6.89
N THR A 123 2.02 -14.63 6.43
CA THR A 123 2.64 -15.43 5.37
C THR A 123 2.03 -15.04 4.03
N VAL A 124 2.88 -14.86 3.02
CA VAL A 124 2.46 -14.50 1.66
C VAL A 124 3.08 -15.46 0.63
N HIS A 125 2.33 -15.76 -0.43
CA HIS A 125 2.74 -16.64 -1.52
C HIS A 125 3.58 -15.91 -2.56
N VAL A 126 4.65 -15.27 -2.09
CA VAL A 126 5.63 -14.56 -2.93
C VAL A 126 7.04 -14.79 -2.39
N SER A 127 8.03 -14.84 -3.27
CA SER A 127 9.44 -14.98 -2.88
C SER A 127 9.95 -13.75 -2.13
N LYS A 128 10.94 -13.96 -1.25
CA LYS A 128 11.62 -12.89 -0.52
C LYS A 128 12.17 -11.81 -1.46
N HIS A 129 12.80 -12.22 -2.56
CA HIS A 129 13.35 -11.29 -3.55
C HIS A 129 12.28 -10.36 -4.15
N ALA A 130 11.12 -10.91 -4.53
CA ALA A 130 10.05 -10.11 -5.10
C ALA A 130 9.46 -9.12 -4.09
N LEU A 131 9.32 -9.50 -2.82
CA LEU A 131 8.85 -8.61 -1.76
C LEU A 131 9.81 -7.44 -1.52
N LEU A 132 11.10 -7.73 -1.34
CA LEU A 132 12.11 -6.68 -1.12
C LEU A 132 12.20 -5.72 -2.31
N LYS A 133 12.06 -6.23 -3.54
CA LYS A 133 12.00 -5.40 -4.75
C LYS A 133 10.79 -4.45 -4.74
N GLN A 134 9.60 -4.92 -4.36
CA GLN A 134 8.42 -4.06 -4.30
C GLN A 134 8.47 -3.07 -3.14
N GLN A 135 9.02 -3.49 -1.99
CA GLN A 135 9.28 -2.61 -0.86
C GLN A 135 10.19 -1.45 -1.27
N HIS A 136 11.31 -1.74 -1.93
CA HIS A 136 12.23 -0.73 -2.42
C HIS A 136 11.54 0.23 -3.41
N ARG A 137 10.78 -0.30 -4.38
CA ARG A 137 10.04 0.52 -5.35
C ARG A 137 9.06 1.48 -4.67
N LEU A 138 8.31 1.01 -3.68
CA LEU A 138 7.36 1.85 -2.95
C LEU A 138 8.07 2.97 -2.20
N HIS A 139 9.12 2.67 -1.42
CA HIS A 139 9.86 3.67 -0.66
C HIS A 139 10.53 4.70 -1.57
N PHE A 140 11.20 4.23 -2.64
CA PHE A 140 11.80 5.11 -3.64
C PHE A 140 10.77 6.03 -4.30
N THR A 141 9.57 5.52 -4.61
CA THR A 141 8.47 6.34 -5.14
C THR A 141 8.05 7.41 -4.13
N LEU A 142 7.78 7.02 -2.88
CA LEU A 142 7.37 7.96 -1.82
C LEU A 142 8.41 9.07 -1.62
N ASP A 143 9.70 8.71 -1.56
CA ASP A 143 10.79 9.66 -1.38
C ASP A 143 10.94 10.60 -2.59
N THR A 144 10.74 10.10 -3.81
CA THR A 144 10.76 10.94 -5.02
C THR A 144 9.65 11.99 -4.97
N TYR A 145 8.41 11.59 -4.64
CA TYR A 145 7.30 12.55 -4.51
C TYR A 145 7.50 13.52 -3.34
N ARG A 146 8.12 13.09 -2.23
CA ARG A 146 8.49 13.98 -1.10
C ARG A 146 9.43 15.08 -1.54
N ILE A 147 10.47 14.73 -2.30
CA ILE A 147 11.44 15.70 -2.83
C ILE A 147 10.74 16.71 -3.75
N ILE A 148 9.94 16.24 -4.70
CA ILE A 148 9.20 17.12 -5.63
C ILE A 148 8.28 18.08 -4.91
N GLN A 149 7.52 17.60 -3.92
CA GLN A 149 6.63 18.46 -3.14
C GLN A 149 7.42 19.50 -2.32
N ARG A 150 8.55 19.10 -1.73
CA ARG A 150 9.43 20.00 -0.97
C ARG A 150 10.01 21.08 -1.86
N ASP A 151 10.49 20.72 -3.04
CA ASP A 151 11.09 21.68 -3.97
C ASP A 151 10.03 22.65 -4.49
N LYS A 152 8.82 22.18 -4.84
CA LYS A 152 7.70 23.06 -5.20
C LYS A 152 7.37 24.07 -4.09
N LYS A 153 7.36 23.65 -2.82
CA LYS A 153 7.12 24.56 -1.68
C LYS A 153 8.23 25.62 -1.56
N ARG A 154 9.49 25.26 -1.81
CA ARG A 154 10.61 26.20 -1.82
C ARG A 154 10.50 27.23 -2.94
N TYR A 155 10.13 26.80 -4.16
CA TYR A 155 9.93 27.73 -5.28
C TYR A 155 8.85 28.76 -4.95
N ILE A 156 7.69 28.34 -4.42
CA ILE A 156 6.60 29.26 -4.06
C ILE A 156 7.03 30.23 -2.96
N ALA A 157 7.74 29.77 -1.93
CA ALA A 157 8.18 30.63 -0.82
C ALA A 157 9.18 31.72 -1.24
N ASN A 158 9.95 31.50 -2.31
CA ASN A 158 10.91 32.46 -2.83
C ASN A 158 10.28 33.48 -3.81
N ASP A 159 9.08 33.22 -4.34
CA ASP A 159 8.36 34.15 -5.23
C ASP A 159 7.51 35.17 -4.43
N ASP A 160 7.32 34.93 -3.13
CA ASP A 160 6.58 35.80 -2.20
C ASP A 160 7.50 36.78 -1.42
N GLU A 161 8.82 36.77 -1.65
CA GLU A 161 9.83 37.72 -1.13
C GLU A 161 10.28 38.73 -2.19
#